data_AF-A0A8S9TWZ7-F1
#
_entry.id   AF-A0A8S9TWZ7-F1
#
_cell.length_a   1.000
_cell.length_b   1.000
_cell.length_c   1.000
_cell.angle_alpha   90.00
_cell.angle_beta   90.00
_cell.angle_gamma   90.00
#
_symmetry.space_group_name_H-M   'P 1'
#
loop_
_entity.id
_entity.type
_entity.pdbx_description
1 polymer ?
#
loop_
_entity_poly.entity_id
_entity_poly.type
_entity_poly.pdbx_seq_one_letter_code
_entity_poly.pdbx_strand_id
1 'polypeptide(L)'
;MRHVAFLLAALVHLKNLDVASAANSIAQRERYLQPLGLPRSGTPPNQEERNAINILNNPVITKLRGAAKWSTSKILDKAKVGVMRFQGKTADEAFTLLKLDQAGDKLLENKQFSVWVSYMTKTNKKHPKTAIVTALTARSSDERLATMLEAARKVDATSGIATKLQVAHMKVWLREKTSMDAVLKFLTLDKGVDSLLTNPSFTALKTYVRLFNKQNPGKETSVIKELMVFYGDEAVSKMLEAAKKVPNTHAQATALQSAQFKLWFAEGAKPSRIWKMLNMKKASWTTNPDAQVWRGYLDYYKLQKAAAVST
;
A
#
# COMPACT_ATOMS: atom_id res chain seq x y z
N MET A 1 -35.93 30.35 -4.62
CA MET A 1 -35.26 30.19 -3.31
C MET A 1 -35.45 28.79 -2.70
N ARG A 2 -35.13 27.71 -3.44
CA ARG A 2 -35.13 26.32 -2.90
C ARG A 2 -33.89 25.49 -3.29
N HIS A 3 -32.98 26.04 -4.10
CA HIS A 3 -31.75 25.35 -4.51
C HIS A 3 -30.47 25.82 -3.79
N VAL A 4 -30.56 26.83 -2.91
CA VAL A 4 -29.42 27.31 -2.11
C VAL A 4 -29.36 26.65 -0.73
N ALA A 5 -30.46 26.03 -0.27
CA ALA A 5 -30.50 25.32 1.02
C ALA A 5 -29.87 23.91 0.98
N PHE A 6 -29.77 23.28 -0.20
CA PHE A 6 -29.18 21.93 -0.32
C PHE A 6 -27.65 21.92 -0.38
N LEU A 7 -27.00 23.05 -0.70
CA LEU A 7 -25.55 23.17 -0.68
C LEU A 7 -24.97 23.39 0.73
N LEU A 8 -25.77 23.92 1.67
CA LEU A 8 -25.33 24.11 3.06
C LEU A 8 -25.51 22.85 3.92
N ALA A 9 -26.40 21.93 3.57
CA ALA A 9 -26.54 20.64 4.26
C ALA A 9 -25.43 19.63 3.89
N ALA A 10 -24.88 19.71 2.68
CA ALA A 10 -23.74 18.87 2.25
C ALA A 10 -22.40 19.29 2.92
N LEU A 11 -22.31 20.52 3.43
CA LEU A 11 -21.13 21.01 4.16
C LEU A 11 -21.12 20.65 5.66
N VAL A 12 -22.24 20.17 6.21
CA VAL A 12 -22.29 19.73 7.62
C VAL A 12 -21.81 18.28 7.79
N HIS A 13 -21.84 17.46 6.73
CA HIS A 13 -21.33 16.07 6.76
C HIS A 13 -19.86 15.91 6.32
N LEU A 14 -19.16 17.01 5.98
CA LEU A 14 -17.72 17.00 5.68
C LEU A 14 -16.83 17.49 6.84
N LYS A 15 -17.42 17.95 7.94
CA LYS A 15 -16.70 18.28 9.17
C LYS A 15 -16.40 17.01 9.96
N ASN A 16 -15.50 16.19 9.44
CA ASN A 16 -14.67 15.22 10.18
C ASN A 16 -13.74 14.42 9.25
N LEU A 17 -13.47 14.86 8.01
CA LEU A 17 -12.17 14.52 7.43
C LEU A 17 -11.13 15.36 8.17
N ASP A 18 -10.29 14.68 8.92
CA ASP A 18 -9.21 15.23 9.73
C ASP A 18 -8.29 16.13 8.87
N VAL A 19 -8.65 17.41 8.77
CA VAL A 19 -7.94 18.47 8.03
C VAL A 19 -6.51 18.60 8.57
N ALA A 20 -6.30 18.28 9.86
CA ALA A 20 -4.98 18.22 10.45
C ALA A 20 -4.17 17.01 9.93
N SER A 21 -4.79 15.84 9.72
CA SER A 21 -4.11 14.70 9.06
C SER A 21 -3.76 15.00 7.60
N ALA A 22 -4.66 15.66 6.85
CA ALA A 22 -4.44 16.03 5.46
C ALA A 22 -3.32 17.07 5.33
N ALA A 23 -3.34 18.12 6.17
CA ALA A 23 -2.31 19.15 6.23
C ALA A 23 -0.96 18.59 6.71
N ASN A 24 -0.96 17.64 7.65
CA ASN A 24 0.25 16.96 8.10
C ASN A 24 0.81 16.01 7.03
N SER A 25 -0.05 15.37 6.23
CA SER A 25 0.37 14.59 5.06
C SER A 25 0.98 15.48 3.98
N ILE A 26 0.38 16.64 3.70
CA ILE A 26 0.90 17.61 2.72
C ILE A 26 2.24 18.19 3.19
N ALA A 27 2.33 18.64 4.45
CA ALA A 27 3.57 19.16 5.03
C ALA A 27 4.68 18.09 5.14
N GLN A 28 4.33 16.83 5.42
CA GLN A 28 5.29 15.72 5.36
C GLN A 28 5.73 15.43 3.92
N ARG A 29 4.80 15.43 2.96
CA ARG A 29 5.08 15.24 1.53
C ARG A 29 6.01 16.33 1.01
N GLU A 30 5.77 17.60 1.35
CA GLU A 30 6.67 18.71 1.00
C GLU A 30 8.07 18.53 1.61
N ARG A 31 8.20 18.10 2.87
CA ARG A 31 9.51 17.83 3.50
C ARG A 31 10.29 16.69 2.84
N TYR A 32 9.64 15.70 2.23
CA TYR A 32 10.30 14.63 1.47
C TYR A 32 10.60 14.98 0.02
N LEU A 33 9.99 16.04 -0.50
CA LEU A 33 10.15 16.49 -1.88
C LEU A 33 11.08 17.71 -2.00
N GLN A 34 11.39 18.38 -0.87
CA GLN A 34 12.40 19.44 -0.84
C GLN A 34 13.81 18.86 -1.07
N PRO A 35 14.54 19.36 -2.08
CA PRO A 35 15.95 19.04 -2.22
C PRO A 35 16.67 19.43 -0.93
N LEU A 36 17.49 18.53 -0.38
CA LEU A 36 18.51 18.92 0.59
C LEU A 36 19.32 20.05 -0.06
N GLY A 37 19.21 21.24 0.52
CA GLY A 37 19.73 22.49 -0.04
C GLY A 37 21.16 22.33 -0.54
N LEU A 38 21.45 23.02 -1.65
CA LEU A 38 22.79 23.19 -2.20
C LEU A 38 23.81 23.47 -1.08
N PRO A 39 25.08 23.04 -1.23
CA PRO A 39 26.13 23.45 -0.31
C PRO A 39 26.11 24.98 -0.15
N ARG A 40 26.27 25.47 1.08
CA ARG A 40 26.34 26.90 1.40
C ARG A 40 27.27 27.61 0.41
N SER A 41 26.79 28.72 -0.18
CA SER A 41 27.58 29.58 -1.07
C SER A 41 28.87 29.99 -0.35
N GLY A 42 30.00 29.42 -0.78
CA GLY A 42 31.30 29.62 -0.12
C GLY A 42 32.15 28.36 0.05
N THR A 43 31.63 27.17 -0.25
CA THR A 43 32.43 25.94 -0.27
C THR A 43 32.95 25.63 -1.69
N PRO A 44 34.25 25.31 -1.87
CA PRO A 44 34.78 24.90 -3.16
C PRO A 44 34.04 23.65 -3.70
N PRO A 45 33.81 23.55 -5.02
CA PRO A 45 33.09 22.41 -5.57
C PRO A 45 33.79 21.09 -5.26
N ASN A 46 33.05 20.12 -4.73
CA ASN A 46 33.56 18.76 -4.54
C ASN A 46 33.77 18.06 -5.91
N GLN A 47 34.43 16.90 -5.92
CA GLN A 47 34.76 16.21 -7.18
C GLN A 47 33.52 15.86 -8.03
N GLU A 48 32.37 15.56 -7.40
CA GLU A 48 31.13 15.27 -8.11
C GLU A 48 30.58 16.52 -8.80
N GLU A 49 30.66 17.68 -8.13
CA GLU A 49 30.26 18.98 -8.66
C GLU A 49 31.20 19.44 -9.78
N ARG A 50 32.52 19.25 -9.64
CA ARG A 50 33.49 19.52 -10.71
C ARG A 50 33.22 18.67 -11.95
N ASN A 51 32.95 17.38 -11.76
CA ASN A 51 32.59 16.51 -12.86
C ASN A 51 31.29 16.96 -13.55
N ALA A 52 30.27 17.35 -12.77
CA ALA A 52 29.02 17.87 -13.30
C ALA A 52 29.22 19.18 -14.09
N ILE A 53 30.03 20.12 -13.57
CA ILE A 53 30.40 21.36 -14.25
C ILE A 53 31.14 21.07 -15.57
N ASN A 54 32.11 20.16 -15.57
CA ASN A 54 32.83 19.78 -16.80
C ASN A 54 31.89 19.18 -17.86
N ILE A 55 30.94 18.34 -17.43
CA ILE A 55 29.91 17.78 -18.32
C ILE A 55 29.02 18.90 -18.88
N LEU A 56 28.60 19.83 -18.02
CA LEU A 56 27.76 20.96 -18.41
C LEU A 56 28.50 22.00 -19.24
N ASN A 57 29.83 22.07 -19.20
CA ASN A 57 30.62 22.98 -20.04
C ASN A 57 30.93 22.38 -21.42
N ASN A 58 30.65 21.09 -21.63
CA ASN A 58 30.82 20.47 -22.94
C ASN A 58 29.76 21.00 -23.93
N PRO A 59 30.14 21.65 -25.05
CA PRO A 59 29.20 22.28 -26.00
C PRO A 59 28.21 21.31 -26.66
N VAL A 60 28.55 20.02 -26.72
CA VAL A 60 27.66 18.97 -27.25
C VAL A 60 26.59 18.62 -26.21
N ILE A 61 26.95 18.63 -24.93
CA ILE A 61 26.06 18.29 -23.81
C ILE A 61 25.19 19.47 -23.41
N THR A 62 25.68 20.72 -23.51
CA THR A 62 24.87 21.93 -23.28
C THR A 62 23.67 22.05 -24.23
N LYS A 63 23.72 21.39 -25.40
CA LYS A 63 22.62 21.30 -26.37
C LYS A 63 21.55 20.26 -25.96
N LEU A 64 21.79 19.45 -24.92
CA LEU A 64 20.86 18.43 -24.40
C LEU A 64 19.93 18.97 -23.29
N ARG A 65 19.43 20.21 -23.41
CA ARG A 65 18.57 20.82 -22.37
C ARG A 65 17.15 20.23 -22.31
N GLY A 66 16.69 19.59 -23.39
CA GLY A 66 15.35 18.99 -23.45
C GLY A 66 15.34 17.54 -22.97
N ALA A 67 14.28 17.14 -22.26
CA ALA A 67 14.08 15.78 -21.73
C ALA A 67 14.29 14.67 -22.78
N ALA A 68 13.86 14.90 -24.02
CA ALA A 68 14.06 13.95 -25.12
C ALA A 68 15.52 13.69 -25.43
N LYS A 69 16.34 14.74 -25.52
CA LYS A 69 17.76 14.60 -25.84
C LYS A 69 18.56 14.14 -24.63
N TRP A 70 18.16 14.55 -23.42
CA TRP A 70 18.80 14.14 -22.17
C TRP A 70 18.66 12.64 -21.91
N SER A 71 17.42 12.14 -21.95
CA SER A 71 17.12 10.74 -21.63
C SER A 71 17.80 9.75 -22.60
N THR A 72 17.82 10.04 -23.89
CA THR A 72 18.44 9.17 -24.91
C THR A 72 19.94 9.38 -25.08
N SER A 73 20.56 10.29 -24.31
CA SER A 73 21.98 10.58 -24.42
C SER A 73 22.85 9.41 -23.96
N LYS A 74 24.03 9.26 -24.59
CA LYS A 74 25.08 8.31 -24.20
C LYS A 74 25.86 8.72 -22.94
N ILE A 75 25.35 9.71 -22.19
CA ILE A 75 25.95 10.13 -20.91
C ILE A 75 25.77 8.98 -19.91
N LEU A 76 26.85 8.63 -19.21
CA LEU A 76 26.82 7.61 -18.16
C LEU A 76 25.77 7.97 -17.09
N ASP A 77 25.02 7.00 -16.61
CA ASP A 77 23.93 7.24 -15.65
C ASP A 77 24.40 7.91 -14.36
N LYS A 78 25.59 7.56 -13.86
CA LYS A 78 26.23 8.23 -12.71
C LYS A 78 26.46 9.72 -12.98
N ALA A 79 26.83 10.08 -14.20
CA ALA A 79 27.00 11.46 -14.63
C ALA A 79 25.66 12.19 -14.73
N LYS A 80 24.61 11.56 -15.28
CA LYS A 80 23.25 12.12 -15.27
C LYS A 80 22.78 12.46 -13.86
N VAL A 81 22.97 11.55 -12.91
CA VAL A 81 22.65 11.77 -11.49
C VAL A 81 23.44 12.94 -10.90
N GLY A 82 24.75 12.99 -11.15
CA GLY A 82 25.61 14.08 -10.66
C GLY A 82 25.16 15.46 -11.17
N VAL A 83 24.84 15.55 -12.47
CA VAL A 83 24.35 16.79 -13.08
C VAL A 83 23.00 17.21 -12.51
N MET A 84 22.02 16.31 -12.42
CA MET A 84 20.70 16.65 -11.84
C MET A 84 20.83 17.14 -10.39
N ARG A 85 21.75 16.55 -9.61
CA ARG A 85 22.03 16.99 -8.24
C ARG A 85 22.69 18.36 -8.19
N PHE A 86 23.70 18.59 -9.04
CA PHE A 86 24.38 19.88 -9.13
C PHE A 86 23.42 21.00 -9.52
N GLN A 87 22.49 20.73 -10.44
CA GLN A 87 21.45 21.67 -10.85
C GLN A 87 20.32 21.84 -9.82
N GLY A 88 20.34 21.10 -8.70
CA GLY A 88 19.31 21.19 -7.67
C GLY A 88 17.92 20.76 -8.13
N LYS A 89 17.82 19.82 -9.07
CA LYS A 89 16.53 19.39 -9.64
C LYS A 89 15.57 18.85 -8.57
N THR A 90 14.29 19.17 -8.65
CA THR A 90 13.29 18.48 -7.81
C THR A 90 13.15 17.01 -8.25
N ALA A 91 12.49 16.20 -7.42
CA ALA A 91 12.14 14.83 -7.77
C ALA A 91 11.34 14.78 -9.09
N ASP A 92 10.45 15.74 -9.29
CA ASP A 92 9.57 15.85 -10.45
C ASP A 92 10.31 16.31 -11.70
N GLU A 93 11.15 17.33 -11.58
CA GLU A 93 11.98 17.76 -12.70
C GLU A 93 12.90 16.64 -13.18
N ALA A 94 13.53 15.91 -12.26
CA ALA A 94 14.37 14.77 -12.60
C ALA A 94 13.55 13.64 -13.27
N PHE A 95 12.32 13.39 -12.81
CA PHE A 95 11.43 12.38 -13.37
C PHE A 95 11.06 12.71 -14.82
N THR A 96 10.65 13.96 -15.09
CA THR A 96 10.30 14.45 -16.44
C THR A 96 11.52 14.52 -17.34
N LEU A 97 12.68 14.95 -16.83
CA LEU A 97 13.92 15.02 -17.60
C LEU A 97 14.36 13.63 -18.10
N LEU A 98 14.04 12.59 -17.34
CA LEU A 98 14.27 11.19 -17.67
C LEU A 98 13.13 10.54 -18.49
N LYS A 99 12.10 11.31 -18.88
CA LYS A 99 10.91 10.86 -19.62
C LYS A 99 10.12 9.75 -18.92
N LEU A 100 10.11 9.75 -17.60
CA LEU A 100 9.40 8.72 -16.83
C LEU A 100 7.90 9.02 -16.73
N ASP A 101 7.50 10.27 -16.92
CA ASP A 101 6.10 10.74 -17.02
C ASP A 101 5.35 10.12 -18.20
N GLN A 102 6.08 9.71 -19.24
CA GLN A 102 5.53 9.09 -20.46
C GLN A 102 5.54 7.55 -20.41
N ALA A 103 6.09 6.95 -19.36
CA ALA A 103 6.31 5.51 -19.29
C ALA A 103 5.03 4.72 -18.96
N GLY A 104 4.00 5.37 -18.40
CA GLY A 104 2.75 4.72 -18.02
C GLY A 104 3.00 3.51 -17.12
N ASP A 105 2.36 2.38 -17.44
CA ASP A 105 2.46 1.15 -16.66
C ASP A 105 3.80 0.42 -16.85
N LYS A 106 4.59 0.80 -17.86
CA LYS A 106 5.95 0.29 -18.11
C LYS A 106 7.03 1.06 -17.36
N LEU A 107 6.64 1.88 -16.37
CA LEU A 107 7.56 2.72 -15.59
C LEU A 107 8.71 1.92 -14.99
N LEU A 108 8.44 0.79 -14.35
CA LEU A 108 9.46 -0.01 -13.67
C LEU A 108 10.39 -0.77 -14.64
N GLU A 109 9.95 -0.99 -15.88
CA GLU A 109 10.76 -1.60 -16.95
C GLU A 109 11.65 -0.57 -17.64
N ASN A 110 11.35 0.72 -17.51
CA ASN A 110 12.14 1.78 -18.13
C ASN A 110 13.52 1.86 -17.47
N LYS A 111 14.58 1.68 -18.26
CA LYS A 111 15.97 1.73 -17.79
C LYS A 111 16.30 3.02 -17.01
N GLN A 112 15.68 4.14 -17.37
CA GLN A 112 15.88 5.44 -16.73
C GLN A 112 15.27 5.53 -15.33
N PHE A 113 14.35 4.62 -14.98
CA PHE A 113 13.79 4.54 -13.64
C PHE A 113 14.89 4.25 -12.61
N SER A 114 15.86 3.40 -12.96
CA SER A 114 17.01 3.11 -12.10
C SER A 114 17.88 4.36 -11.83
N VAL A 115 18.02 5.24 -12.85
CA VAL A 115 18.74 6.51 -12.75
C VAL A 115 18.01 7.46 -11.80
N TRP A 116 16.68 7.55 -11.91
CA TRP A 116 15.86 8.36 -11.02
C TRP A 116 15.85 7.82 -9.57
N VAL A 117 15.77 6.50 -9.38
CA VAL A 117 15.89 5.87 -8.04
C VAL A 117 17.25 6.17 -7.42
N SER A 118 18.34 6.10 -8.21
CA SER A 118 19.69 6.46 -7.74
C SER A 118 19.78 7.93 -7.35
N TYR A 119 19.20 8.81 -8.17
CA TYR A 119 19.06 10.24 -7.88
C TYR A 119 18.36 10.48 -6.53
N MET A 120 17.14 9.94 -6.38
CA MET A 120 16.33 10.07 -5.16
C MET A 120 17.05 9.51 -3.93
N THR A 121 17.78 8.39 -4.07
CA THR A 121 18.52 7.78 -2.97
C THR A 121 19.66 8.68 -2.49
N LYS A 122 20.37 9.35 -3.41
CA LYS A 122 21.45 10.28 -3.06
C LYS A 122 20.95 11.58 -2.44
N THR A 123 19.79 12.07 -2.88
CA THR A 123 19.21 13.34 -2.39
C THR A 123 18.41 13.16 -1.10
N ASN A 124 17.88 11.97 -0.82
CA ASN A 124 17.03 11.69 0.34
C ASN A 124 17.68 10.71 1.33
N LYS A 125 18.82 11.09 1.93
CA LYS A 125 19.66 10.18 2.73
C LYS A 125 18.95 9.47 3.89
N LYS A 126 18.02 10.15 4.58
CA LYS A 126 17.36 9.60 5.78
C LYS A 126 16.31 8.53 5.45
N HIS A 127 15.47 8.79 4.47
CA HIS A 127 14.33 7.91 4.13
C HIS A 127 14.13 7.78 2.60
N PRO A 128 15.12 7.25 1.87
CA PRO A 128 15.13 7.31 0.41
C PRO A 128 13.94 6.57 -0.21
N LYS A 129 13.60 5.39 0.32
CA LYS A 129 12.46 4.61 -0.19
C LYS A 129 11.11 5.28 0.07
N THR A 130 10.96 5.95 1.22
CA THR A 130 9.76 6.74 1.54
C THR A 130 9.62 7.90 0.56
N ALA A 131 10.70 8.66 0.32
CA ALA A 131 10.69 9.76 -0.64
C ALA A 131 10.34 9.30 -2.07
N ILE A 132 10.91 8.17 -2.51
CA ILE A 132 10.59 7.58 -3.82
C ILE A 132 9.10 7.25 -3.91
N VAL A 133 8.54 6.52 -2.93
CA VAL A 133 7.13 6.15 -2.96
C VAL A 133 6.24 7.38 -2.90
N THR A 134 6.52 8.33 -2.00
CA THR A 134 5.77 9.58 -1.92
C THR A 134 5.75 10.33 -3.26
N ALA A 135 6.89 10.43 -3.95
CA ALA A 135 6.97 11.06 -5.27
C ALA A 135 6.23 10.29 -6.36
N LEU A 136 6.09 8.96 -6.25
CA LEU A 136 5.29 8.13 -7.18
C LEU A 136 3.79 8.25 -6.88
N THR A 137 3.38 8.15 -5.61
CA THR A 137 1.98 8.26 -5.20
C THR A 137 1.39 9.62 -5.57
N ALA A 138 2.17 10.69 -5.48
CA ALA A 138 1.75 12.05 -5.89
C ALA A 138 1.32 12.15 -7.36
N ARG A 139 1.78 11.24 -8.23
CA ARG A 139 1.46 11.23 -9.68
C ARG A 139 0.47 10.13 -10.09
N SER A 140 0.33 9.06 -9.31
CA SER A 140 -0.44 7.89 -9.73
C SER A 140 -1.58 7.50 -8.79
N SER A 141 -1.73 8.09 -7.60
CA SER A 141 -2.54 7.57 -6.48
C SER A 141 -1.97 6.29 -5.85
N ASP A 142 -2.41 6.00 -4.62
CA ASP A 142 -2.01 4.81 -3.88
C ASP A 142 -2.49 3.51 -4.53
N GLU A 143 -3.74 3.47 -5.01
CA GLU A 143 -4.33 2.28 -5.64
C GLU A 143 -3.59 1.88 -6.91
N ARG A 144 -3.32 2.86 -7.79
CA ARG A 144 -2.59 2.59 -9.04
C ARG A 144 -1.14 2.17 -8.77
N LEU A 145 -0.47 2.83 -7.81
CA LEU A 145 0.91 2.47 -7.47
C LEU A 145 0.97 1.06 -6.89
N ALA A 146 0.07 0.70 -5.97
CA ALA A 146 0.01 -0.64 -5.40
C ALA A 146 -0.25 -1.70 -6.47
N THR A 147 -1.17 -1.44 -7.40
CA THR A 147 -1.49 -2.34 -8.53
C THR A 147 -0.28 -2.53 -9.45
N MET A 148 0.39 -1.45 -9.84
CA MET A 148 1.59 -1.49 -10.67
C MET A 148 2.72 -2.28 -9.98
N LEU A 149 2.91 -2.09 -8.67
CA LEU A 149 3.92 -2.81 -7.90
C LEU A 149 3.60 -4.30 -7.77
N GLU A 150 2.33 -4.69 -7.57
CA GLU A 150 1.92 -6.10 -7.56
C GLU A 150 2.15 -6.78 -8.91
N ALA A 151 1.85 -6.10 -10.02
CA ALA A 151 2.17 -6.61 -11.35
C ALA A 151 3.69 -6.78 -11.55
N ALA A 152 4.47 -5.75 -11.21
CA ALA A 152 5.93 -5.76 -11.36
C ALA A 152 6.64 -6.79 -10.45
N ARG A 153 6.00 -7.24 -9.37
CA ARG A 153 6.52 -8.32 -8.51
C ARG A 153 6.51 -9.70 -9.18
N LYS A 154 5.67 -9.88 -10.20
CA LYS A 154 5.54 -11.13 -10.98
C LYS A 154 6.54 -11.22 -12.14
N VAL A 155 7.28 -10.14 -12.41
CA VAL A 155 8.29 -10.08 -13.47
C VAL A 155 9.68 -10.12 -12.83
N ASP A 156 10.49 -11.13 -13.18
CA ASP A 156 11.80 -11.38 -12.56
C ASP A 156 12.70 -10.14 -12.55
N ALA A 157 12.74 -9.42 -13.67
CA ALA A 157 13.56 -8.22 -13.83
C ALA A 157 13.19 -7.08 -12.86
N THR A 158 11.92 -6.97 -12.46
CA THR A 158 11.41 -5.87 -11.62
C THR A 158 11.05 -6.32 -10.20
N SER A 159 11.02 -7.63 -9.92
CA SER A 159 10.50 -8.18 -8.67
C SER A 159 11.21 -7.65 -7.41
N GLY A 160 12.54 -7.55 -7.48
CA GLY A 160 13.36 -7.07 -6.37
C GLY A 160 13.11 -5.60 -5.99
N ILE A 161 12.95 -4.71 -6.98
CA ILE A 161 12.66 -3.30 -6.72
C ILE A 161 11.20 -3.10 -6.34
N ALA A 162 10.27 -3.79 -7.01
CA ALA A 162 8.84 -3.69 -6.76
C ALA A 162 8.50 -4.12 -5.32
N THR A 163 9.08 -5.23 -4.84
CA THR A 163 8.91 -5.70 -3.45
C THR A 163 9.41 -4.66 -2.43
N LYS A 164 10.57 -4.03 -2.68
CA LYS A 164 11.14 -3.01 -1.79
C LYS A 164 10.27 -1.75 -1.76
N LEU A 165 9.73 -1.33 -2.90
CA LEU A 165 8.85 -0.17 -3.00
C LEU A 165 7.49 -0.43 -2.37
N GLN A 166 6.92 -1.62 -2.54
CA GLN A 166 5.65 -1.97 -1.90
C GLN A 166 5.75 -1.95 -0.36
N VAL A 167 6.81 -2.51 0.21
CA VAL A 167 7.03 -2.43 1.68
C VAL A 167 7.24 -0.98 2.13
N ALA A 168 7.90 -0.14 1.31
CA ALA A 168 8.06 1.27 1.61
C ALA A 168 6.72 2.03 1.54
N HIS A 169 5.84 1.66 0.61
CA HIS A 169 4.49 2.20 0.45
C HIS A 169 3.62 1.88 1.66
N MET A 170 3.63 0.64 2.11
CA MET A 170 2.98 0.23 3.37
C MET A 170 3.48 1.02 4.58
N LYS A 171 4.79 1.33 4.63
CA LYS A 171 5.36 2.16 5.71
C LYS A 171 4.95 3.63 5.60
N VAL A 172 4.64 4.14 4.41
CA VAL A 172 4.04 5.47 4.24
C VAL A 172 2.63 5.43 4.82
N TRP A 173 1.81 4.44 4.44
CA TRP A 173 0.44 4.29 4.98
C TRP A 173 0.41 4.22 6.51
N LEU A 174 1.31 3.42 7.12
CA LEU A 174 1.41 3.34 8.59
C LEU A 174 1.76 4.68 9.24
N ARG A 175 2.65 5.47 8.62
CA ARG A 175 3.06 6.78 9.12
C ARG A 175 1.95 7.82 8.98
N GLU A 176 1.26 7.78 7.85
CA GLU A 176 0.09 8.62 7.56
C GLU A 176 -1.16 8.15 8.33
N LYS A 177 -1.05 7.07 9.14
CA LYS A 177 -2.14 6.46 9.89
C LYS A 177 -3.35 6.12 9.00
N THR A 178 -3.08 5.68 7.79
CA THR A 178 -4.10 5.27 6.82
C THR A 178 -4.99 4.18 7.44
N SER A 179 -6.30 4.36 7.37
CA SER A 179 -7.28 3.41 7.89
C SER A 179 -7.19 2.07 7.15
N MET A 180 -7.60 0.99 7.82
CA MET A 180 -7.59 -0.33 7.19
C MET A 180 -8.51 -0.37 5.95
N ASP A 181 -9.68 0.26 6.01
CA ASP A 181 -10.60 0.39 4.86
C ASP A 181 -9.93 1.02 3.63
N ALA A 182 -9.14 2.08 3.84
CA ALA A 182 -8.40 2.71 2.75
C ALA A 182 -7.30 1.79 2.22
N VAL A 183 -6.59 1.07 3.09
CA VAL A 183 -5.58 0.08 2.68
C VAL A 183 -6.20 -1.05 1.86
N LEU A 184 -7.37 -1.58 2.24
CA LEU A 184 -8.07 -2.59 1.43
C LEU A 184 -8.40 -2.05 0.04
N LYS A 185 -8.92 -0.82 -0.06
CA LYS A 185 -9.23 -0.17 -1.35
C LYS A 185 -7.98 0.06 -2.19
N PHE A 186 -6.89 0.55 -1.59
CA PHE A 186 -5.61 0.73 -2.30
C PHE A 186 -5.05 -0.60 -2.82
N LEU A 187 -5.29 -1.69 -2.11
CA LEU A 187 -4.92 -3.03 -2.54
C LEU A 187 -5.95 -3.68 -3.48
N THR A 188 -7.00 -2.95 -3.90
CA THR A 188 -8.11 -3.43 -4.74
C THR A 188 -8.84 -4.65 -4.14
N LEU A 189 -8.79 -4.77 -2.81
CA LEU A 189 -9.43 -5.83 -2.04
C LEU A 189 -10.86 -5.47 -1.64
N ASP A 190 -11.45 -4.45 -2.27
CA ASP A 190 -12.80 -3.92 -2.05
C ASP A 190 -13.81 -4.37 -3.13
N LYS A 191 -13.36 -5.08 -4.17
CA LYS A 191 -14.18 -5.42 -5.35
C LYS A 191 -15.17 -6.58 -5.15
N GLY A 192 -15.28 -7.10 -3.93
CA GLY A 192 -16.23 -8.16 -3.57
C GLY A 192 -15.57 -9.31 -2.83
N VAL A 193 -16.27 -9.81 -1.80
CA VAL A 193 -15.76 -10.81 -0.87
C VAL A 193 -15.43 -12.14 -1.57
N ASP A 194 -16.18 -12.53 -2.59
CA ASP A 194 -16.02 -13.83 -3.27
C ASP A 194 -14.68 -13.98 -4.00
N SER A 195 -14.15 -12.88 -4.53
CA SER A 195 -12.87 -12.86 -5.27
C SER A 195 -11.65 -12.63 -4.37
N LEU A 196 -11.88 -12.37 -3.08
CA LEU A 196 -10.88 -11.87 -2.14
C LEU A 196 -9.66 -12.81 -2.02
N LEU A 197 -9.91 -14.11 -1.84
CA LEU A 197 -8.82 -15.07 -1.60
C LEU A 197 -8.01 -15.39 -2.86
N THR A 198 -8.58 -15.14 -4.04
CA THR A 198 -7.91 -15.29 -5.34
C THR A 198 -7.23 -13.99 -5.79
N ASN A 199 -7.50 -12.86 -5.14
CA ASN A 199 -6.89 -11.60 -5.48
C ASN A 199 -5.37 -11.63 -5.15
N PRO A 200 -4.48 -11.36 -6.13
CA PRO A 200 -3.03 -11.40 -5.90
C PRO A 200 -2.56 -10.45 -4.79
N SER A 201 -3.25 -9.33 -4.60
CA SER A 201 -2.95 -8.33 -3.55
C SER A 201 -3.29 -8.80 -2.14
N PHE A 202 -3.95 -9.96 -1.96
CA PHE A 202 -4.26 -10.49 -0.62
C PHE A 202 -3.00 -10.74 0.22
N THR A 203 -1.89 -11.09 -0.43
CA THR A 203 -0.60 -11.26 0.26
C THR A 203 -0.01 -9.94 0.74
N ALA A 204 -0.30 -8.83 0.04
CA ALA A 204 0.06 -7.50 0.48
C ALA A 204 -0.68 -7.13 1.78
N LEU A 205 -1.97 -7.45 1.91
CA LEU A 205 -2.73 -7.21 3.16
C LEU A 205 -2.14 -7.99 4.35
N LYS A 206 -1.82 -9.28 4.16
CA LYS A 206 -1.14 -10.10 5.19
C LYS A 206 0.19 -9.47 5.64
N THR A 207 0.93 -8.88 4.70
CA THR A 207 2.18 -8.18 4.99
C THR A 207 1.93 -6.89 5.75
N TYR A 208 0.93 -6.11 5.34
CA TYR A 208 0.56 -4.87 6.00
C TYR A 208 0.15 -5.08 7.46
N VAL A 209 -0.75 -6.03 7.74
CA VAL A 209 -1.19 -6.33 9.11
C VAL A 209 -0.01 -6.75 10.00
N ARG A 210 0.94 -7.53 9.47
CA ARG A 210 2.17 -7.88 10.20
C ARG A 210 3.01 -6.65 10.54
N LEU A 211 3.17 -5.73 9.60
CA LEU A 211 3.90 -4.48 9.82
C LEU A 211 3.16 -3.57 10.81
N PHE A 212 1.83 -3.50 10.73
CA PHE A 212 0.98 -2.75 11.64
C PHE A 212 1.13 -3.26 13.08
N ASN A 213 0.97 -4.55 13.32
CA ASN A 213 1.10 -5.15 14.65
C ASN A 213 2.50 -4.94 15.24
N LYS A 214 3.55 -5.09 14.42
CA LYS A 214 4.93 -4.85 14.86
C LYS A 214 5.17 -3.40 15.31
N GLN A 215 4.50 -2.43 14.70
CA GLN A 215 4.64 -1.01 15.04
C GLN A 215 3.68 -0.56 16.15
N ASN A 216 2.66 -1.35 16.46
CA ASN A 216 1.63 -0.99 17.44
C ASN A 216 1.41 -2.14 18.46
N PRO A 217 2.42 -2.48 19.29
CA PRO A 217 2.23 -3.46 20.36
C PRO A 217 1.08 -3.06 21.30
N GLY A 218 0.24 -4.03 21.68
CA GLY A 218 -0.96 -3.82 22.50
C GLY A 218 -2.17 -3.27 21.75
N LYS A 219 -2.04 -2.97 20.45
CA LYS A 219 -3.15 -2.57 19.56
C LYS A 219 -3.22 -3.45 18.32
N GLU A 220 -2.76 -4.70 18.45
CA GLU A 220 -2.67 -5.64 17.34
C GLU A 220 -4.05 -5.94 16.76
N THR A 221 -4.05 -6.24 15.47
CA THR A 221 -5.21 -6.75 14.75
C THR A 221 -4.87 -8.04 14.01
N SER A 222 -5.85 -8.60 13.30
CA SER A 222 -5.64 -9.77 12.45
C SER A 222 -6.33 -9.56 11.10
N VAL A 223 -5.82 -10.23 10.07
CA VAL A 223 -6.43 -10.16 8.73
C VAL A 223 -7.91 -10.51 8.79
N ILE A 224 -8.29 -11.57 9.51
CA ILE A 224 -9.68 -11.98 9.60
C ILE A 224 -10.57 -10.93 10.29
N LYS A 225 -10.08 -10.30 11.36
CA LYS A 225 -10.80 -9.22 12.05
C LYS A 225 -11.07 -8.05 11.11
N GLU A 226 -10.05 -7.60 10.40
CA GLU A 226 -10.17 -6.47 9.48
C GLU A 226 -11.09 -6.77 8.29
N LEU A 227 -11.05 -8.00 7.77
CA LEU A 227 -11.98 -8.43 6.72
C LEU A 227 -13.43 -8.42 7.22
N MET A 228 -13.68 -8.88 8.45
CA MET A 228 -15.03 -8.87 9.04
C MET A 228 -15.52 -7.45 9.33
N VAL A 229 -14.64 -6.56 9.75
CA VAL A 229 -14.98 -5.13 9.92
C VAL A 229 -15.38 -4.51 8.56
N PHE A 230 -14.65 -4.83 7.49
CA PHE A 230 -14.88 -4.23 6.18
C PHE A 230 -16.09 -4.84 5.44
N TYR A 231 -16.20 -6.17 5.40
CA TYR A 231 -17.20 -6.91 4.63
C TYR A 231 -18.40 -7.39 5.44
N GLY A 232 -18.30 -7.38 6.77
CA GLY A 232 -19.27 -7.97 7.68
C GLY A 232 -18.99 -9.44 8.01
N ASP A 233 -19.24 -9.81 9.26
CA ASP A 233 -19.05 -11.17 9.79
C ASP A 233 -19.75 -12.24 8.93
N GLU A 234 -21.00 -12.01 8.55
CA GLU A 234 -21.82 -12.97 7.79
C GLU A 234 -21.20 -13.26 6.43
N ALA A 235 -20.92 -12.22 5.65
CA ALA A 235 -20.38 -12.34 4.30
C ALA A 235 -19.02 -13.05 4.29
N VAL A 236 -18.12 -12.65 5.21
CA VAL A 236 -16.80 -13.28 5.33
C VAL A 236 -16.92 -14.74 5.72
N SER A 237 -17.76 -15.08 6.70
CA SER A 237 -17.92 -16.46 7.16
C SER A 237 -18.43 -17.39 6.05
N LYS A 238 -19.44 -16.94 5.31
CA LYS A 238 -20.02 -17.71 4.20
C LYS A 238 -19.03 -17.89 3.06
N MET A 239 -18.31 -16.82 2.69
CA MET A 239 -17.28 -16.89 1.66
C MET A 239 -16.16 -17.86 2.03
N LEU A 240 -15.68 -17.84 3.28
CA LEU A 240 -14.63 -18.76 3.72
C LEU A 240 -15.10 -20.21 3.68
N GLU A 241 -16.34 -20.50 4.09
CA GLU A 241 -16.89 -21.86 4.01
C GLU A 241 -17.06 -22.33 2.55
N ALA A 242 -17.48 -21.44 1.65
CA ALA A 242 -17.51 -21.75 0.22
C ALA A 242 -16.10 -21.99 -0.35
N ALA A 243 -15.14 -21.13 0.00
CA ALA A 243 -13.76 -21.22 -0.48
C ALA A 243 -13.02 -22.48 0.01
N LYS A 244 -13.42 -23.06 1.14
CA LYS A 244 -12.92 -24.39 1.58
C LYS A 244 -13.24 -25.50 0.58
N LYS A 245 -14.22 -25.34 -0.31
CA LYS A 245 -14.58 -26.37 -1.31
C LYS A 245 -13.79 -26.25 -2.61
N VAL A 246 -13.01 -25.18 -2.78
CA VAL A 246 -12.22 -24.93 -3.99
C VAL A 246 -10.75 -25.27 -3.71
N PRO A 247 -10.12 -26.18 -4.48
CA PRO A 247 -8.75 -26.65 -4.20
C PRO A 247 -7.72 -25.52 -4.02
N ASN A 248 -7.77 -24.50 -4.88
CA ASN A 248 -6.80 -23.40 -4.88
C ASN A 248 -6.92 -22.46 -3.68
N THR A 249 -8.08 -22.39 -3.03
CA THR A 249 -8.32 -21.50 -1.87
C THR A 249 -8.51 -22.27 -0.57
N HIS A 250 -8.64 -23.60 -0.62
CA HIS A 250 -8.92 -24.48 0.51
C HIS A 250 -8.03 -24.19 1.73
N ALA A 251 -6.71 -24.24 1.55
CA ALA A 251 -5.76 -24.09 2.65
C ALA A 251 -5.88 -22.70 3.32
N GLN A 252 -5.97 -21.64 2.52
CA GLN A 252 -6.08 -20.27 3.02
C GLN A 252 -7.43 -20.02 3.70
N ALA A 253 -8.52 -20.54 3.11
CA ALA A 253 -9.86 -20.44 3.66
C ALA A 253 -9.98 -21.16 5.01
N THR A 254 -9.47 -22.40 5.11
CA THR A 254 -9.42 -23.17 6.37
C THR A 254 -8.63 -22.44 7.46
N ALA A 255 -7.48 -21.85 7.11
CA ALA A 255 -6.68 -21.10 8.07
C ALA A 255 -7.39 -19.83 8.57
N LEU A 256 -8.04 -19.08 7.68
CA LEU A 256 -8.81 -17.88 8.03
C LEU A 256 -10.07 -18.21 8.84
N GLN A 257 -10.78 -19.29 8.49
CA GLN A 257 -11.95 -19.76 9.24
C GLN A 257 -11.56 -20.20 10.65
N SER A 258 -10.41 -20.88 10.79
CA SER A 258 -9.85 -21.24 12.10
C SER A 258 -9.48 -20.00 12.92
N ALA A 259 -8.91 -18.97 12.28
CA ALA A 259 -8.61 -17.70 12.92
C ALA A 259 -9.90 -16.95 13.33
N GLN A 260 -10.96 -17.04 12.53
CA GLN A 260 -12.28 -16.49 12.84
C GLN A 260 -12.84 -17.13 14.12
N PHE A 261 -12.78 -18.46 14.23
CA PHE A 261 -13.26 -19.16 15.42
C PHE A 261 -12.46 -18.81 16.68
N LYS A 262 -11.13 -18.70 16.55
CA LYS A 262 -10.26 -18.22 17.65
C LYS A 262 -10.66 -16.82 18.09
N LEU A 263 -10.88 -15.90 17.14
CA LEU A 263 -11.30 -14.53 17.42
C LEU A 263 -12.65 -14.50 18.15
N TRP A 264 -13.68 -15.17 17.61
CA TRP A 264 -15.00 -15.22 18.24
C TRP A 264 -14.95 -15.79 19.65
N PHE A 265 -14.18 -16.85 19.88
CA PHE A 265 -14.02 -17.41 21.22
C PHE A 265 -13.32 -16.46 22.18
N ALA A 266 -12.24 -15.80 21.76
CA ALA A 266 -11.54 -14.80 22.57
C ALA A 266 -12.45 -13.61 22.93
N GLU A 267 -13.36 -13.24 22.04
CA GLU A 267 -14.39 -12.22 22.28
C GLU A 267 -15.59 -12.73 23.10
N GLY A 268 -15.55 -13.99 23.56
CA GLY A 268 -16.62 -14.59 24.37
C GLY A 268 -17.92 -14.84 23.61
N ALA A 269 -17.89 -14.88 22.27
CA ALA A 269 -19.06 -15.20 21.48
C ALA A 269 -19.60 -16.60 21.84
N LYS A 270 -20.91 -16.70 22.06
CA LYS A 270 -21.56 -17.99 22.27
C LYS A 270 -22.03 -18.57 20.93
N PRO A 271 -22.13 -19.90 20.77
CA PRO A 271 -22.68 -20.49 19.55
C PRO A 271 -24.05 -19.95 19.14
N SER A 272 -24.88 -19.52 20.11
CA SER A 272 -26.18 -18.88 19.84
C SER A 272 -26.05 -17.50 19.18
N ARG A 273 -24.99 -16.74 19.45
CA ARG A 273 -24.69 -15.47 18.74
C ARG A 273 -24.35 -15.75 17.28
N ILE A 274 -23.51 -16.76 17.03
CA ILE A 274 -23.10 -17.13 15.66
C ILE A 274 -24.30 -17.64 14.86
N TRP A 275 -25.19 -18.43 15.48
CA TRP A 275 -26.45 -18.86 14.86
C TRP A 275 -27.29 -17.67 14.38
N LYS A 276 -27.46 -16.65 15.23
CA LYS A 276 -28.20 -15.42 14.89
C LYS A 276 -27.50 -14.62 13.79
N MET A 277 -26.19 -14.44 13.89
CA MET A 277 -25.38 -13.70 12.91
C MET A 277 -25.50 -14.31 11.50
N LEU A 278 -25.56 -15.63 11.40
CA LEU A 278 -25.72 -16.31 10.11
C LEU A 278 -27.18 -16.33 9.60
N ASN A 279 -28.13 -15.69 10.29
CA ASN A 279 -29.56 -15.68 9.96
C ASN A 279 -30.17 -17.10 9.84
N MET A 280 -29.74 -18.03 10.70
CA MET A 280 -30.16 -19.44 10.65
C MET A 280 -31.64 -19.63 11.06
N LYS A 281 -32.37 -20.44 10.27
CA LYS A 281 -33.78 -20.80 10.53
C LYS A 281 -33.90 -22.25 11.01
N LYS A 282 -34.59 -22.47 12.14
CA LYS A 282 -34.79 -23.82 12.72
C LYS A 282 -35.43 -24.82 11.75
N ALA A 283 -36.30 -24.39 10.86
CA ALA A 283 -36.98 -25.27 9.91
C ALA A 283 -36.07 -25.81 8.79
N SER A 284 -34.98 -25.11 8.45
CA SER A 284 -34.21 -25.37 7.23
C SER A 284 -32.69 -25.36 7.43
N TRP A 285 -32.21 -25.31 8.68
CA TRP A 285 -30.76 -25.19 8.95
C TRP A 285 -29.96 -26.44 8.58
N THR A 286 -30.59 -27.62 8.57
CA THR A 286 -29.91 -28.89 8.25
C THR A 286 -29.44 -28.94 6.81
N THR A 287 -30.18 -28.32 5.89
CA THR A 287 -29.85 -28.23 4.46
C THR A 287 -29.10 -26.95 4.09
N ASN A 288 -28.97 -26.00 5.00
CA ASN A 288 -28.25 -24.76 4.75
C ASN A 288 -26.72 -25.01 4.75
N PRO A 289 -25.99 -24.72 3.66
CA PRO A 289 -24.54 -24.91 3.60
C PRO A 289 -23.78 -24.06 4.63
N ASP A 290 -24.30 -22.89 4.99
CA ASP A 290 -23.67 -21.97 5.95
C ASP A 290 -23.75 -22.50 7.39
N ALA A 291 -24.61 -23.49 7.66
CA ALA A 291 -24.66 -24.15 8.95
C ALA A 291 -23.33 -24.85 9.31
N GLN A 292 -22.46 -25.13 8.33
CA GLN A 292 -21.13 -25.67 8.60
C GLN A 292 -20.23 -24.69 9.36
N VAL A 293 -20.38 -23.38 9.14
CA VAL A 293 -19.68 -22.35 9.94
C VAL A 293 -20.08 -22.49 11.40
N TRP A 294 -21.38 -22.59 11.68
CA TRP A 294 -21.89 -22.72 13.04
C TRP A 294 -21.48 -24.05 13.69
N ARG A 295 -21.58 -25.17 12.98
CA ARG A 295 -21.14 -26.49 13.47
C ARG A 295 -19.66 -26.47 13.83
N GLY A 296 -18.81 -25.99 12.92
CA GLY A 296 -17.37 -25.88 13.15
C GLY A 296 -17.05 -24.99 14.36
N TYR A 297 -17.74 -23.86 14.52
CA TYR A 297 -17.55 -23.01 15.69
C TYR A 297 -18.03 -23.67 16.99
N LEU A 298 -19.17 -24.37 16.97
CA LEU A 298 -19.69 -25.09 18.14
C LEU A 298 -18.71 -26.14 18.63
N ASP A 299 -18.11 -26.91 17.72
CA ASP A 299 -17.14 -27.95 18.06
C ASP A 299 -15.86 -27.32 18.64
N TYR A 300 -15.36 -26.26 18.00
CA TYR A 300 -14.23 -25.48 18.54
C TYR A 300 -14.54 -24.94 19.95
N TYR A 301 -15.72 -24.34 20.15
CA TYR A 301 -16.14 -23.77 21.43
C TYR A 301 -16.19 -24.82 22.55
N LYS A 302 -16.77 -26.00 22.27
CA LYS A 302 -16.84 -27.11 23.24
C LYS A 302 -15.44 -27.58 23.62
N LEU A 303 -14.55 -27.76 22.63
CA LEU A 303 -13.18 -28.21 22.85
C LEU A 303 -12.40 -27.23 23.75
N GLN A 304 -12.51 -25.93 23.50
CA GLN A 304 -11.83 -24.91 24.32
C GLN A 304 -12.42 -24.83 25.75
N LYS A 305 -13.75 -24.98 25.90
CA LYS A 305 -14.38 -25.01 27.23
C LYS A 305 -13.98 -26.24 28.05
N ALA A 306 -13.85 -27.40 27.42
CA ALA A 306 -13.37 -28.60 28.09
C ALA A 306 -11.91 -28.44 28.56
N ALA A 307 -11.04 -27.91 27.70
CA ALA A 307 -9.64 -27.67 28.04
C ALA A 307 -9.47 -26.73 29.25
N ALA A 308 -10.29 -25.67 29.35
CA ALA A 308 -10.24 -24.72 30.46
C ALA A 308 -10.74 -25.27 31.81
N VAL A 309 -11.45 -26.39 31.82
CA VAL A 309 -11.92 -27.07 33.05
C VAL A 309 -10.89 -28.09 33.54
N SER A 310 -9.96 -28.51 32.67
CA SER A 310 -8.92 -29.50 32.99
C SER A 310 -7.58 -28.88 33.41
N THR A 311 -7.49 -27.55 33.49
CA THR A 311 -6.31 -26.77 33.91
C THR A 311 -6.62 -25.99 35.17
#